data_AF-A0A559NAU4-F1
#
_entry.id   AF-A0A559NAU4-F1
#
_cell.length_a   1.000
_cell.length_b   1.000
_cell.length_c   1.000
_cell.angle_alpha   90.00
_cell.angle_beta   90.00
_cell.angle_gamma   90.00
#
_symmetry.space_group_name_H-M   'P 1'
#
loop_
_entity.id
_entity.type
_entity.pdbx_description
1 polymer ?
#
loop_
_entity_poly.entity_id
_entity_poly.type
_entity_poly.pdbx_seq_one_letter_code
_entity_poly.pdbx_strand_id
1 'polypeptide(L)'
;MRESDLDILKKSLTIIIGFEERVDLVNSASEFLEIHNRNIQMLKDLGVERQSDFIKKNISDYPKLRVSEIELFIFRKRKEKSFLWFVGGRRLGFVYDLIRTRGVLLSQIKKKVAKIKDISQRMYKVVENPIFEEVYQKTGY
;
A
#
# COMPACT_ATOMS: atom_id res chain seq x y z
N MET A 1 15.30 7.79 16.35
CA MET A 1 15.27 6.55 15.55
C MET A 1 16.68 6.32 15.02
N ARG A 2 17.20 5.09 15.02
CA ARG A 2 18.60 4.87 14.59
C ARG A 2 18.70 4.86 13.07
N GLU A 3 19.90 5.08 12.54
CA GLU A 3 20.17 5.01 11.10
C GLU A 3 19.77 3.64 10.51
N SER A 4 20.04 2.56 11.24
CA SER A 4 19.60 1.20 10.88
C SER A 4 18.08 1.09 10.69
N ASP A 5 17.31 1.79 11.52
CA ASP A 5 15.85 1.74 11.48
C ASP A 5 15.34 2.55 10.27
N LEU A 6 15.99 3.67 9.93
CA LEU A 6 15.70 4.43 8.71
C LEU A 6 16.00 3.62 7.45
N ASP A 7 17.09 2.85 7.43
CA ASP A 7 17.43 1.96 6.31
C ASP A 7 16.43 0.83 6.14
N ILE A 8 15.97 0.22 7.25
CA ILE A 8 14.91 -0.77 7.24
C ILE A 8 13.65 -0.15 6.64
N LEU A 9 13.25 1.04 7.10
CA LEU A 9 12.07 1.75 6.61
C LEU A 9 12.15 2.07 5.11
N LYS A 10 13.29 2.57 4.62
CA LYS A 10 13.49 2.86 3.19
C LYS A 10 13.36 1.59 2.34
N LYS A 11 13.98 0.49 2.76
CA LYS A 11 13.90 -0.80 2.06
C LYS A 11 12.46 -1.31 2.00
N SER A 12 11.75 -1.27 3.12
CA SER A 12 10.37 -1.75 3.17
C SER A 12 9.38 -0.81 2.47
N LEU A 13 9.61 0.50 2.45
CA LEU A 13 8.85 1.42 1.61
C LEU A 13 9.05 1.11 0.12
N THR A 14 10.27 0.77 -0.29
CA THR A 14 10.57 0.39 -1.68
C THR A 14 9.76 -0.83 -2.12
N ILE A 15 9.60 -1.83 -1.24
CA ILE A 15 8.73 -3.00 -1.49
C ILE A 15 7.28 -2.55 -1.74
N ILE A 16 6.73 -1.69 -0.87
CA ILE A 16 5.35 -1.19 -1.00
C ILE A 16 5.16 -0.34 -2.27
N ILE A 17 6.14 0.49 -2.62
CA ILE A 17 6.13 1.32 -3.83
C ILE A 17 6.06 0.46 -5.09
N GLY A 18 6.85 -0.62 -5.14
CA GLY A 18 6.91 -1.51 -6.31
C GLY A 18 5.76 -2.52 -6.40
N PHE A 19 4.97 -2.69 -5.33
CA PHE A 19 3.95 -3.75 -5.25
C PHE A 19 2.86 -3.64 -6.32
N GLU A 20 2.47 -2.42 -6.72
CA GLU A 20 1.43 -2.22 -7.74
C GLU A 20 1.82 -2.85 -9.08
N GLU A 21 3.08 -2.70 -9.48
CA GLU A 21 3.66 -3.27 -10.70
C GLU A 21 4.05 -4.73 -10.52
N ARG A 22 4.66 -5.06 -9.38
CA ARG A 22 5.28 -6.36 -9.08
C ARG A 22 4.71 -6.94 -7.80
N VAL A 23 3.58 -7.62 -7.94
CA VAL A 23 2.90 -8.31 -6.82
C VAL A 23 3.69 -9.51 -6.29
N ASP A 24 4.76 -9.91 -6.96
CA ASP A 24 5.73 -10.94 -6.56
C ASP A 24 6.76 -10.44 -5.53
N LEU A 25 6.84 -9.13 -5.28
CA LEU A 25 7.68 -8.56 -4.21
C LEU A 25 7.25 -8.97 -2.80
N VAL A 26 6.05 -9.54 -2.68
CA VAL A 26 5.50 -10.11 -1.45
C VAL A 26 4.92 -11.48 -1.78
N ASN A 27 5.06 -12.42 -0.84
CA ASN A 27 4.58 -13.78 -1.00
C ASN A 27 3.06 -13.88 -0.79
N SER A 28 2.50 -13.03 0.07
CA SER A 28 1.08 -13.07 0.43
C SER A 28 0.47 -11.70 0.72
N ALA A 29 -0.88 -11.66 0.72
CA ALA A 29 -1.63 -10.48 1.14
C ALA A 29 -1.39 -10.10 2.61
N SER A 30 -1.20 -11.08 3.48
CA SER A 30 -0.88 -10.86 4.90
C SER A 30 0.49 -10.23 5.07
N GLU A 31 1.50 -10.71 4.34
CA GLU A 31 2.85 -10.13 4.35
C GLU A 31 2.83 -8.67 3.86
N PHE A 32 2.09 -8.38 2.79
CA PHE A 32 1.91 -7.00 2.33
C PHE A 32 1.39 -6.09 3.45
N LEU A 33 0.33 -6.52 4.15
CA LEU A 33 -0.27 -5.73 5.23
C LEU A 33 0.66 -5.61 6.43
N GLU A 34 1.43 -6.64 6.75
CA GLU A 34 2.43 -6.61 7.83
C GLU A 34 3.51 -5.57 7.53
N ILE A 35 4.11 -5.61 6.33
CA ILE A 35 5.10 -4.63 5.89
C ILE A 35 4.50 -3.23 5.88
N HIS A 36 3.30 -3.06 5.33
CA HIS A 36 2.62 -1.78 5.24
C HIS A 36 2.33 -1.18 6.63
N ASN A 37 1.80 -1.97 7.56
CA ASN A 37 1.49 -1.53 8.91
C ASN A 37 2.77 -1.21 9.70
N ARG A 38 3.83 -2.02 9.55
CA ARG A 38 5.14 -1.71 10.14
C ARG A 38 5.68 -0.39 9.63
N ASN A 39 5.61 -0.13 8.32
CA ASN A 39 6.05 1.15 7.74
C ASN A 39 5.26 2.32 8.32
N ILE A 40 3.93 2.19 8.44
CA ILE A 40 3.10 3.22 9.06
C ILE A 40 3.53 3.50 10.50
N GLN A 41 3.81 2.46 11.28
CA GLN A 41 4.25 2.63 12.67
C GLN A 41 5.60 3.34 12.74
N MET A 42 6.60 2.92 11.95
CA MET A 42 7.91 3.57 11.92
C MET A 42 7.83 5.02 11.44
N LEU A 43 6.98 5.31 10.44
CA LEU A 43 6.73 6.68 10.00
C LEU A 43 6.05 7.50 11.11
N LYS A 44 5.15 6.91 11.89
CA LYS A 44 4.50 7.59 13.01
C LYS A 44 5.52 7.97 14.07
N ASP A 45 6.42 7.05 14.42
CA ASP A 45 7.49 7.30 15.38
C ASP A 45 8.44 8.40 14.87
N LEU A 46 8.81 8.35 13.58
CA LEU A 46 9.61 9.39 12.93
C LEU A 46 8.91 10.76 12.93
N GLY A 47 7.60 10.78 12.67
CA GLY A 47 6.81 12.01 12.67
C GLY A 47 6.68 12.64 14.06
N VAL A 48 6.69 11.84 15.12
CA VAL A 48 6.75 12.34 16.51
C VAL A 48 8.13 12.91 16.81
N GLU A 49 9.20 12.16 16.48
CA GLU A 49 10.58 12.56 16.74
C GLU A 49 10.97 13.86 16.03
N ARG A 50 10.59 13.99 14.75
CA ARG A 50 10.85 15.21 13.96
C ARG A 50 9.83 16.32 14.18
N GLN A 51 8.78 16.07 14.98
CA GLN A 51 7.62 16.95 15.10
C GLN A 51 7.00 17.31 13.73
N SER A 52 7.07 16.40 12.76
CA SER A 52 6.63 16.64 11.39
C SER A 52 5.12 16.45 11.24
N ASP A 53 4.40 17.56 11.03
CA ASP A 53 2.97 17.51 10.71
C ASP A 53 2.71 16.98 9.29
N PHE A 54 3.67 17.14 8.38
CA PHE A 54 3.61 16.57 7.04
C PHE A 54 3.51 15.05 7.07
N ILE A 55 4.38 14.40 7.86
CA ILE A 55 4.36 12.94 8.03
C ILE A 55 3.05 12.50 8.68
N LYS A 56 2.61 13.17 9.74
CA LYS A 56 1.35 12.85 10.44
C LYS A 56 0.14 12.93 9.50
N LYS A 57 0.05 13.98 8.68
CA LYS A 57 -1.01 14.16 7.68
C LYS A 57 -1.01 13.01 6.66
N ASN A 58 0.14 12.72 6.05
CA ASN A 58 0.25 11.65 5.05
C ASN A 58 -0.07 10.26 5.64
N ILE A 59 0.27 10.01 6.91
CA ILE A 59 -0.13 8.77 7.60
C ILE A 59 -1.65 8.65 7.68
N SER A 60 -2.36 9.73 8.02
CA SER A 60 -3.82 9.73 8.12
C SER A 60 -4.51 9.50 6.77
N ASP A 61 -3.82 9.80 5.67
CA ASP A 61 -4.33 9.65 4.30
C ASP A 61 -4.20 8.23 3.73
N TYR A 62 -3.46 7.33 4.39
CA TYR A 62 -3.33 5.94 3.93
C TYR A 62 -4.70 5.23 3.94
N PRO A 63 -5.14 4.67 2.80
CA PRO A 63 -6.40 3.96 2.75
C PRO A 63 -6.31 2.64 3.49
N LYS A 64 -7.36 2.29 4.23
CA LYS A 64 -7.48 0.97 4.85
C LYS A 64 -7.71 -0.11 3.79
N LEU A 65 -6.89 -1.15 3.84
CA LEU A 65 -7.03 -2.35 3.03
C LEU A 65 -7.30 -3.57 3.91
N ARG A 66 -8.15 -4.46 3.41
CA ARG A 66 -8.35 -5.79 4.01
C ARG A 66 -7.56 -6.84 3.26
N VAL A 67 -7.23 -7.93 3.96
CA VAL A 67 -6.54 -9.09 3.38
C VAL A 67 -7.24 -9.53 2.08
N SER A 68 -8.56 -9.72 2.10
CA SER A 68 -9.32 -10.18 0.94
C SER A 68 -9.29 -9.22 -0.26
N GLU A 69 -9.12 -7.92 -0.03
CA GLU A 69 -8.96 -6.93 -1.11
C GLU A 69 -7.61 -7.10 -1.80
N ILE A 70 -6.54 -7.31 -1.02
CA ILE A 70 -5.19 -7.53 -1.56
C ILE A 70 -5.06 -8.90 -2.21
N GLU A 71 -5.66 -9.94 -1.64
CA GLU A 71 -5.72 -11.27 -2.27
C GLU A 71 -6.36 -11.19 -3.66
N LEU A 72 -7.50 -10.49 -3.77
CA LEU A 72 -8.14 -10.30 -5.07
C LEU A 72 -7.24 -9.50 -6.01
N PHE A 73 -6.55 -8.47 -5.52
CA PHE A 73 -5.61 -7.69 -6.34
C PHE A 73 -4.46 -8.55 -6.90
N ILE A 74 -3.80 -9.33 -6.04
CA ILE A 74 -2.70 -10.23 -6.42
C ILE A 74 -3.18 -11.26 -7.43
N PHE A 75 -4.29 -11.94 -7.12
CA PHE A 75 -4.91 -12.94 -7.98
C PHE A 75 -5.17 -12.40 -9.40
N ARG A 76 -5.70 -11.17 -9.50
CA ARG A 76 -5.97 -10.51 -10.78
C ARG A 76 -4.71 -10.09 -11.51
N LYS A 77 -3.69 -9.60 -10.80
CA LYS A 77 -2.41 -9.19 -11.39
C LYS A 77 -1.63 -10.39 -11.94
N ARG A 78 -1.64 -11.53 -11.25
CA ARG A 78 -1.02 -12.78 -11.71
C ARG A 78 -1.78 -13.46 -12.86
N LYS A 79 -2.92 -12.91 -13.28
CA LYS A 79 -3.82 -13.49 -14.29
C LYS A 79 -4.21 -14.94 -13.96
N GLU A 80 -4.28 -15.27 -12.67
CA GLU A 80 -4.71 -16.59 -12.22
C GLU A 80 -6.13 -16.84 -12.70
N LYS A 81 -6.37 -17.99 -13.33
CA LYS A 81 -7.70 -18.39 -13.81
C LYS A 81 -8.39 -19.13 -12.68
N SER A 82 -9.43 -18.53 -12.11
CA SER A 82 -10.24 -19.18 -11.07
C SER A 82 -11.13 -20.22 -11.72
N PHE A 83 -11.24 -21.40 -11.10
CA PHE A 83 -12.15 -22.45 -11.53
C PHE A 83 -13.61 -21.96 -11.62
N LEU A 84 -14.02 -21.04 -10.75
CA LEU A 84 -15.35 -20.42 -10.79
C LEU A 84 -15.55 -19.53 -12.03
N TRP A 85 -14.49 -18.85 -12.46
CA TRP A 85 -14.51 -18.08 -13.71
C TRP A 85 -14.57 -18.99 -14.94
N PHE A 86 -13.97 -20.18 -14.84
CA PHE A 86 -13.97 -21.18 -15.90
C PHE A 86 -15.32 -21.91 -16.04
N VAL A 87 -15.92 -22.37 -14.95
CA VAL A 87 -17.16 -23.17 -14.96
C VAL A 87 -18.42 -22.31 -14.90
N GLY A 88 -18.43 -21.25 -14.08
CA GLY A 88 -19.60 -20.40 -13.85
C GLY A 88 -19.67 -19.15 -14.75
N GLY A 89 -18.64 -18.89 -15.55
CA GLY A 89 -18.55 -17.73 -16.42
C GLY A 89 -18.41 -16.39 -15.68
N ARG A 90 -18.38 -15.30 -16.47
CA ARG A 90 -18.00 -13.95 -16.01
C ARG A 90 -18.92 -13.35 -14.94
N ARG A 91 -20.23 -13.66 -14.97
CA ARG A 91 -21.22 -13.11 -14.03
C ARG A 91 -21.09 -13.73 -12.64
N LEU A 92 -20.99 -15.07 -12.55
CA LEU A 92 -20.84 -15.76 -11.26
C LEU A 92 -19.49 -15.43 -10.61
N GLY A 93 -18.41 -15.40 -11.40
CA GLY A 93 -17.09 -14.99 -10.90
C GLY A 93 -17.07 -13.56 -10.34
N PHE A 94 -17.80 -12.63 -10.98
CA PHE A 94 -17.91 -11.25 -10.48
C PHE A 94 -18.67 -11.15 -9.15
N VAL A 95 -19.80 -11.86 -9.01
CA VAL A 95 -20.57 -11.88 -7.76
C VAL A 95 -19.76 -12.48 -6.62
N TYR A 96 -19.04 -13.57 -6.88
CA TYR A 96 -18.16 -14.20 -5.89
C TYR A 96 -17.09 -13.22 -5.38
N ASP A 97 -16.40 -12.53 -6.29
CA ASP A 97 -15.38 -11.53 -5.92
C ASP A 97 -15.98 -10.41 -5.06
N LEU A 98 -17.18 -9.95 -5.41
CA LEU A 98 -17.90 -8.90 -4.67
C LEU A 98 -18.24 -9.35 -3.24
N ILE A 99 -18.71 -10.59 -3.07
CA ILE A 99 -19.01 -11.15 -1.75
C ILE A 99 -17.73 -11.26 -0.92
N ARG A 100 -16.65 -11.80 -1.50
CA ARG A 100 -15.36 -11.99 -0.82
C ARG A 100 -14.75 -10.66 -0.34
N THR A 101 -14.90 -9.59 -1.12
CA THR A 101 -14.45 -8.24 -0.76
C THR A 101 -15.52 -7.44 0.00
N ARG A 102 -16.61 -8.07 0.46
CA ARG A 102 -17.77 -7.42 1.11
C ARG A 102 -18.22 -6.14 0.40
N GLY A 103 -18.42 -6.21 -0.92
CA GLY A 103 -18.94 -5.12 -1.74
C GLY A 103 -17.91 -4.23 -2.41
N VAL A 104 -16.60 -4.40 -2.14
CA VAL A 104 -15.58 -3.48 -2.68
C VAL A 104 -15.12 -3.92 -4.08
N LEU A 105 -15.29 -3.02 -5.04
CA LEU A 105 -14.96 -3.27 -6.44
C LEU A 105 -13.45 -3.30 -6.68
N LEU A 106 -13.00 -4.11 -7.64
CA LEU A 106 -11.59 -4.16 -8.05
C LEU A 106 -11.03 -2.79 -8.46
N SER A 107 -11.85 -1.93 -9.09
CA SER A 107 -11.45 -0.56 -9.44
C SER A 107 -11.17 0.29 -8.20
N GLN A 108 -11.94 0.12 -7.12
CA GLN A 108 -11.70 0.81 -5.85
C GLN A 108 -10.44 0.27 -5.17
N ILE A 109 -10.21 -1.05 -5.21
CA ILE A 109 -8.99 -1.67 -4.67
C ILE A 109 -7.75 -1.13 -5.41
N LYS A 110 -7.79 -1.07 -6.74
CA LYS A 110 -6.71 -0.47 -7.56
C LYS A 110 -6.43 0.97 -7.15
N LYS A 111 -7.47 1.80 -6.97
CA LYS A 111 -7.31 3.19 -6.49
C LYS A 111 -6.65 3.26 -5.10
N LYS A 112 -7.02 2.37 -4.17
CA LYS A 112 -6.38 2.29 -2.85
C LYS A 112 -4.91 1.93 -2.94
N VAL A 113 -4.56 0.90 -3.73
CA VAL A 113 -3.16 0.47 -3.92
C VAL A 113 -2.32 1.57 -4.56
N ALA A 114 -2.84 2.24 -5.60
CA ALA A 114 -2.17 3.38 -6.23
C ALA A 114 -1.95 4.54 -5.24
N LYS A 115 -2.95 4.85 -4.40
CA LYS A 115 -2.80 5.88 -3.34
C LYS A 115 -1.74 5.49 -2.31
N ILE A 116 -1.66 4.22 -1.91
CA ILE A 116 -0.62 3.73 -0.99
C ILE A 116 0.76 3.93 -1.59
N LYS A 117 0.94 3.52 -2.84
CA LYS A 117 2.21 3.71 -3.55
C LYS A 117 2.62 5.18 -3.59
N ASP A 118 1.71 6.06 -3.99
CA ASP A 118 1.95 7.50 -4.09
C ASP A 118 2.36 8.13 -2.74
N ILE A 119 1.64 7.80 -1.65
CA ILE A 119 2.03 8.25 -0.31
C ILE A 119 3.39 7.64 0.09
N SER A 120 3.61 6.34 -0.16
CA SER A 120 4.87 5.67 0.17
C SER A 120 6.07 6.26 -0.58
N GLN A 121 5.90 6.71 -1.83
CA GLN A 121 6.93 7.42 -2.59
C GLN A 121 7.31 8.75 -1.95
N ARG A 122 6.33 9.57 -1.54
CA ARG A 122 6.59 10.82 -0.81
C ARG A 122 7.31 10.54 0.52
N MET A 123 6.82 9.56 1.27
CA MET A 123 7.41 9.19 2.57
C MET A 123 8.83 8.68 2.39
N TYR A 124 9.13 7.89 1.36
CA TYR A 124 10.49 7.46 1.06
C TYR A 124 11.41 8.67 0.87
N LYS A 125 10.99 9.67 0.07
CA LYS A 125 11.78 10.89 -0.16
C LYS A 125 12.01 11.69 1.10
N VAL A 126 11.00 11.84 1.95
CA VAL A 126 11.11 12.54 3.24
C VAL A 126 12.00 11.79 4.25
N VAL A 127 11.94 10.46 4.26
CA VAL A 127 12.82 9.63 5.09
C VAL A 127 14.27 9.76 4.61
N GLU A 128 14.49 9.74 3.30
CA GLU A 128 15.79 9.92 2.64
C GLU A 128 16.38 11.31 2.89
N ASN A 129 15.59 12.38 2.73
CA ASN A 129 16.00 13.75 3.02
C ASN A 129 14.80 14.59 3.51
N PRO A 130 14.85 15.14 4.75
CA PRO A 130 13.78 15.97 5.29
C PRO A 130 13.42 17.20 4.47
N ILE A 131 14.33 17.71 3.61
CA ILE A 131 14.06 18.89 2.76
C ILE A 131 12.83 18.69 1.85
N PHE A 132 12.52 17.44 1.51
CA PHE A 132 11.37 17.14 0.67
C PHE A 132 10.03 17.47 1.34
N GLU A 133 9.97 17.56 2.68
CA GLU A 133 8.76 18.00 3.38
C GLU A 133 8.35 19.41 2.93
N GLU A 134 9.29 20.35 2.94
CA GLU A 134 9.04 21.73 2.49
C GLU A 134 8.70 21.80 1.01
N VAL A 135 9.38 20.99 0.18
CA VAL A 135 9.14 20.93 -1.26
C VAL A 135 7.71 20.47 -1.55
N TYR A 136 7.25 19.43 -0.85
CA TYR A 136 5.90 18.92 -1.01
C TYR A 136 4.83 19.91 -0.51
N GLN A 137 5.06 20.56 0.62
CA GLN A 137 4.16 21.59 1.13
C GLN A 137 4.02 22.77 0.15
N LYS A 138 5.12 23.22 -0.47
CA LYS A 138 5.12 24.31 -1.45
C LYS A 138 4.43 23.93 -2.77
N THR A 139 4.37 22.64 -3.09
CA THR A 139 3.79 22.12 -4.34
C THR A 139 2.35 21.60 -4.19
N GLY A 140 1.75 21.74 -3.00
CA GLY A 140 0.34 21.43 -2.75
C GLY A 140 0.05 19.97 -2.37
N TYR A 141 1.06 19.24 -1.87
CA TYR A 141 0.90 17.89 -1.31
C TYR A 141 0.70 17.95 0.22
#